data_AF-X1EA82-F1
#
_entry.id   AF-X1EA82-F1
#
_cell.length_a   1.000
_cell.length_b   1.000
_cell.length_c   1.000
_cell.angle_alpha   90.00
_cell.angle_beta   90.00
_cell.angle_gamma   90.00
#
_symmetry.space_group_name_H-M   'P 1'
#
loop_
_entity.id
_entity.type
_entity.pdbx_description
1 polymer ?
#
loop_
_entity_poly.entity_id
_entity_poly.type
_entity_poly.pdbx_seq_one_letter_code
_entity_poly.pdbx_strand_id
1 'polypeptide(L)'
;MPNGRRIPATVPIEVLRYVPGLRQFQVIQEDYDRIVVQIIPGRGMAPTALDAIREQLTPILGDVTIEVREVNFIPRQKSGKLRQFISHVSAT
;
A
#
# COMPACT_ATOMS: atom_id res chain seq x y z
N MET A 1 -14.21 -2.53 0.12
CA MET A 1 -13.80 -3.75 0.85
C MET A 1 -14.91 -4.79 0.72
N PRO A 2 -14.68 -6.08 0.99
CA PRO A 2 -15.63 -7.15 0.69
C PRO A 2 -16.97 -7.02 1.43
N ASN A 3 -16.95 -6.46 2.64
CA ASN A 3 -18.11 -6.21 3.49
C ASN A 3 -18.84 -4.88 3.21
N GLY A 4 -18.59 -4.24 2.07
CA GLY A 4 -19.16 -2.92 1.74
C GLY A 4 -18.50 -1.74 2.48
N ARG A 5 -17.57 -1.98 3.40
CA ARG A 5 -16.80 -0.91 4.06
C ARG A 5 -16.03 -0.09 3.03
N ARG A 6 -16.05 1.22 3.20
CA ARG A 6 -15.24 2.20 2.45
C ARG A 6 -14.20 2.80 3.39
N ILE A 7 -12.95 2.81 2.95
CA ILE A 7 -11.82 3.35 3.72
C ILE A 7 -11.19 4.45 2.85
N PRO A 8 -10.96 5.66 3.38
CA PRO A 8 -10.23 6.68 2.64
C PRO A 8 -8.83 6.19 2.28
N ALA A 9 -8.41 6.38 1.03
CA ALA A 9 -7.08 5.98 0.56
C ALA A 9 -5.94 6.61 1.39
N THR A 10 -6.20 7.75 2.04
CA THR A 10 -5.23 8.43 2.92
C THR A 10 -4.82 7.57 4.12
N VAL A 11 -5.69 6.72 4.65
CA VAL A 11 -5.40 5.93 5.86
C VAL A 11 -4.24 4.94 5.64
N PRO A 12 -4.27 4.03 4.65
CA PRO A 12 -3.12 3.17 4.39
C PRO A 12 -1.89 3.95 3.89
N ILE A 13 -2.07 5.09 3.21
CA ILE A 13 -0.97 5.96 2.79
C ILE A 13 -0.23 6.56 4.00
N GLU A 14 -0.95 6.99 5.03
CA GLU A 14 -0.37 7.59 6.23
C GLU A 14 0.44 6.55 7.01
N VAL A 15 -0.05 5.32 7.17
CA VAL A 15 0.72 4.23 7.80
C VAL A 15 2.07 4.04 7.09
N LEU A 16 2.05 3.92 5.76
CA LEU A 16 3.28 3.71 4.98
C LEU A 16 4.21 4.92 5.03
N ARG A 17 3.69 6.14 5.16
CA ARG A 17 4.50 7.36 5.25
C ARG A 17 5.38 7.39 6.49
N TYR A 18 4.99 6.72 7.56
CA TYR A 18 5.74 6.68 8.82
C TYR A 18 6.71 5.49 8.94
N VAL A 19 6.81 4.64 7.90
CA VAL A 19 7.76 3.51 7.91
C VAL A 19 9.20 4.03 7.75
N PRO A 20 10.08 3.84 8.75
CA PRO A 20 11.46 4.31 8.66
C PRO A 20 12.21 3.65 7.51
N GLY A 21 12.96 4.46 6.75
CA GLY A 21 13.77 3.99 5.64
C GLY A 21 12.98 3.60 4.38
N LEU A 22 11.65 3.69 4.36
CA LEU A 22 10.86 3.43 3.15
C LEU A 22 11.01 4.60 2.15
N ARG A 23 11.54 4.34 0.94
CA ARG A 23 11.81 5.38 -0.06
C ARG A 23 10.58 5.76 -0.88
N GLN A 24 9.87 4.75 -1.39
CA GLN A 24 8.64 4.94 -2.16
C GLN A 24 7.70 3.76 -1.92
N PHE A 25 6.41 4.00 -2.11
CA PHE A 25 5.40 2.96 -2.04
C PHE A 25 4.23 3.24 -2.98
N GLN A 26 3.50 2.19 -3.30
CA GLN A 26 2.21 2.25 -3.99
C GLN A 26 1.30 1.15 -3.45
N VAL A 27 0.10 1.55 -3.06
CA VAL A 27 -0.97 0.65 -2.65
C VAL A 27 -1.88 0.44 -3.85
N ILE A 28 -2.12 -0.82 -4.20
CA ILE A 28 -2.95 -1.22 -5.33
C ILE A 28 -4.05 -2.11 -4.78
N GLN A 29 -5.29 -1.66 -4.91
CA GLN A 29 -6.45 -2.50 -4.73
C GLN A 29 -6.74 -3.20 -6.05
N GLU A 30 -6.33 -4.47 -6.12
CA GLU A 30 -6.55 -5.31 -7.30
C GLU A 30 -8.00 -5.82 -7.34
N ASP A 31 -8.55 -6.17 -6.19
CA ASP A 31 -9.94 -6.60 -6.03
C ASP A 31 -10.50 -6.12 -4.68
N TYR A 32 -11.77 -6.40 -4.37
CA TYR A 32 -12.40 -6.06 -3.11
C TYR A 32 -11.69 -6.71 -1.92
N ASP A 33 -11.13 -7.92 -2.11
CA ASP A 33 -10.48 -8.77 -1.10
C ASP A 33 -8.96 -8.85 -1.27
N ARG A 34 -8.36 -8.13 -2.22
CA ARG A 34 -6.92 -8.22 -2.54
C ARG A 34 -6.25 -6.86 -2.67
N ILE A 35 -5.27 -6.63 -1.78
CA ILE A 35 -4.43 -5.44 -1.75
C ILE A 35 -2.97 -5.84 -1.97
N VAL A 36 -2.29 -5.15 -2.89
CA VAL A 36 -0.85 -5.26 -3.13
C VAL A 36 -0.17 -3.96 -2.71
N VAL A 37 0.83 -4.06 -1.84
CA VAL A 37 1.69 -2.94 -1.43
C VAL A 37 3.05 -3.15 -2.06
N GLN A 38 3.34 -2.33 -3.07
CA GLN A 38 4.67 -2.25 -3.66
C GLN A 38 5.51 -1.27 -2.88
N ILE A 39 6.70 -1.68 -2.48
CA ILE A 39 7.66 -0.83 -1.76
C ILE A 39 8.98 -0.76 -2.50
N ILE A 40 9.64 0.38 -2.33
CA ILE A 40 11.03 0.57 -2.72
C ILE A 40 11.77 0.90 -1.42
N PRO A 41 12.61 0.00 -0.90
CA PRO A 41 13.38 0.26 0.30
C PRO A 41 14.38 1.39 0.05
N GLY A 42 14.61 2.18 1.09
CA GLY A 42 15.66 3.19 1.16
C GLY A 42 16.70 2.81 2.21
N ARG A 43 17.63 3.72 2.45
CA ARG A 43 18.68 3.52 3.45
C ARG A 43 18.06 3.40 4.84
N GLY A 44 18.43 2.35 5.57
CA GLY A 44 18.01 2.14 6.96
C GLY A 44 16.63 1.50 7.14
N MET A 45 16.01 0.98 6.06
CA MET A 45 14.80 0.17 6.20
C MET A 45 15.15 -1.16 6.88
N ALA A 46 14.40 -1.51 7.93
CA ALA A 46 14.62 -2.75 8.65
C ALA A 46 14.22 -3.96 7.77
N PRO A 47 14.93 -5.10 7.87
CA PRO A 47 14.54 -6.34 7.16
C PRO A 47 13.13 -6.83 7.52
N THR A 48 12.68 -6.54 8.74
CA THR A 48 11.34 -6.92 9.25
C THR A 48 10.24 -5.94 8.82
N ALA A 49 10.57 -4.90 8.05
CA ALA A 49 9.61 -3.85 7.74
C ALA A 49 8.45 -4.34 6.87
N LEU A 50 8.65 -5.37 6.03
CA LEU A 50 7.56 -5.94 5.20
C LEU A 50 6.47 -6.55 6.08
N ASP A 51 6.88 -7.36 7.06
CA ASP A 51 5.96 -7.99 8.01
C ASP A 51 5.28 -6.93 8.89
N ALA A 52 6.06 -5.96 9.39
CA ALA A 52 5.52 -4.86 10.19
C ALA A 52 4.51 -4.00 9.42
N ILE A 53 4.73 -3.76 8.11
CA ILE A 53 3.76 -3.07 7.24
C ILE A 53 2.47 -3.89 7.15
N ARG A 54 2.58 -5.20 6.90
CA ARG A 54 1.43 -6.09 6.80
C ARG A 54 0.63 -6.10 8.10
N GLU A 55 1.29 -6.23 9.24
CA GLU A 55 0.67 -6.22 10.57
C GLU A 55 -0.05 -4.91 10.85
N GLN A 56 0.54 -3.76 10.52
CA GLN A 56 -0.08 -2.45 10.74
C GLN A 56 -1.28 -2.19 9.82
N LEU A 57 -1.26 -2.71 8.59
CA LEU A 57 -2.34 -2.53 7.62
C LEU A 57 -3.53 -3.47 7.85
N THR A 58 -3.29 -4.66 8.40
CA THR A 58 -4.32 -5.68 8.67
C THR A 58 -5.53 -5.14 9.45
N PRO A 59 -5.39 -4.48 10.62
CA PRO A 59 -6.54 -3.98 11.38
C PRO A 59 -7.30 -2.86 10.64
N ILE A 60 -6.64 -2.16 9.72
CA ILE A 60 -7.25 -1.07 8.95
C ILE A 60 -8.09 -1.64 7.82
N LEU A 61 -7.48 -2.51 7.02
CA LEU A 61 -8.07 -3.05 5.79
C LEU A 61 -9.06 -4.19 6.07
N GLY A 62 -8.93 -4.87 7.22
CA GLY A 62 -9.81 -5.95 7.63
C GLY A 62 -9.52 -7.24 6.87
N ASP A 63 -10.58 -7.99 6.57
CA ASP A 63 -10.51 -9.31 5.95
C ASP A 63 -10.21 -9.23 4.45
N VAL A 64 -8.95 -8.89 4.14
CA VAL A 64 -8.40 -8.87 2.78
C VAL A 64 -7.02 -9.51 2.78
N THR A 65 -6.65 -10.10 1.64
CA THR A 65 -5.28 -10.55 1.39
C THR A 65 -4.39 -9.35 1.13
N ILE A 66 -3.37 -9.18 1.98
CA ILE A 66 -2.35 -8.13 1.83
C ILE A 66 -1.03 -8.78 1.38
N GLU A 67 -0.59 -8.45 0.17
CA GLU A 67 0.72 -8.82 -0.37
C GLU A 67 1.65 -7.61 -0.28
N VAL A 68 2.75 -7.71 0.47
CA VAL A 68 3.79 -6.66 0.51
C VAL A 68 4.99 -7.17 -0.26
N ARG A 69 5.45 -6.41 -1.27
CA ARG A 69 6.60 -6.82 -2.10
C ARG A 69 7.52 -5.66 -2.44
N GLU A 70 8.81 -5.97 -2.49
CA GLU A 70 9.82 -5.05 -2.99
C GLU A 70 9.80 -5.00 -4.52
N VAL A 71 9.94 -3.80 -5.07
CA VAL A 71 10.05 -3.56 -6.52
C VAL A 71 11.22 -2.64 -6.80
N ASN A 72 11.75 -2.70 -8.02
CA ASN A 72 12.86 -1.83 -8.43
C ASN A 72 12.38 -0.43 -8.86
N PHE A 73 11.11 -0.31 -9.26
CA PHE A 73 10.57 0.91 -9.85
C PHE A 73 9.05 1.01 -9.66
N ILE A 74 8.57 2.22 -9.35
CA ILE A 74 7.14 2.55 -9.31
C ILE A 74 6.90 3.71 -10.29
N PRO A 75 6.08 3.52 -11.35
CA PRO A 75 5.80 4.55 -12.33
C PRO A 75 5.16 5.80 -11.71
N ARG A 76 5.61 6.97 -12.19
CA ARG A 76 5.00 8.27 -11.89
C ARG A 76 4.04 8.68 -12.99
N GLN A 77 3.07 9.52 -12.66
CA GLN A 77 2.21 10.15 -13.66
C GLN A 77 3.01 11.10 -14.55
N LYS A 78 2.46 11.49 -15.71
CA LYS A 78 3.08 12.45 -16.65
C LYS A 78 3.51 13.76 -15.98
N SER A 79 2.81 14.18 -14.92
CA SER A 79 3.13 15.37 -14.12
C SER A 79 4.29 15.18 -13.13
N GLY A 80 4.90 13.99 -13.05
CA GLY A 80 5.90 13.62 -12.05
C GLY A 80 5.31 13.20 -10.69
N LYS A 81 4.00 13.38 -10.48
CA LYS A 81 3.34 12.96 -9.24
C LYS A 81 3.26 11.44 -9.13
N LEU A 82 3.51 10.92 -7.94
CA LEU A 82 3.31 9.51 -7.65
C LEU A 82 1.84 9.30 -7.29
N ARG A 83 1.15 8.42 -8.02
CA ARG A 83 -0.17 7.94 -7.58
C ARG A 83 0.07 6.84 -6.53
N GLN A 84 -0.02 7.24 -5.26
CA GLN A 84 0.28 6.37 -4.11
C GLN A 84 -0.80 5.30 -3.87
N PHE A 85 -2.02 5.53 -4.35
CA PHE A 85 -3.12 4.57 -4.26
C PHE A 85 -3.78 4.40 -5.63
N ILE A 86 -3.94 3.16 -6.05
CA ILE A 86 -4.64 2.76 -7.27
C ILE A 86 -5.74 1.78 -6.86
N SER A 87 -6.93 1.95 -7.41
CA SER A 87 -8.00 0.97 -7.30
C SER A 87 -8.41 0.51 -8.69
N HIS A 88 -8.41 -0.79 -8.92
CA HIS A 88 -8.91 -1.43 -10.13
C HIS A 88 -10.38 -1.87 -10.00
N VAL A 89 -10.95 -1.80 -8.80
CA VAL A 89 -12.38 -2.06 -8.59
C VAL A 89 -13.21 -0.83 -8.91
N SER A 90 -14.36 -1.04 -9.51
CA SER A 90 -15.31 0.04 -9.79
C SER A 90 -16.07 0.39 -8.52
N ALA A 91 -16.24 1.68 -8.26
CA ALA A 91 -17.25 2.14 -7.30
C ALA A 91 -18.63 1.87 -7.92
N THR A 92 -19.26 0.78 -7.51
CA THR A 92 -20.69 0.54 -7.79
C THR A 92 -21.52 1.33 -6.77
#